data_AF-A0AAE6MKC6-F1
#
_entry.id   AF-A0AAE6MKC6-F1
#
_cell.length_a   1.000
_cell.length_b   1.000
_cell.length_c   1.000
_cell.angle_alpha   90.00
_cell.angle_beta   90.00
_cell.angle_gamma   90.00
#
_symmetry.space_group_name_H-M   'P 1'
#
loop_
_entity.id
_entity.type
_entity.pdbx_description
1 polymer ?
#
loop_
_entity_poly.entity_id
_entity_poly.type
_entity_poly.pdbx_seq_one_letter_code
_entity_poly.pdbx_strand_id
1 'polypeptide(L)'
;MTKSKLLSFLLLLFIFPIISKGQSTAANKLISPRIRVIMDNDFSGDPDGLFALAHLVLSPSVDVRGIIGSHLNANDGFDRSKTQAENAAKKAADLLAVLKIKDQFPVIAGSNTAMVNDSTPVKSKAVDLIIKEASRTDTSLPLYILCGAGLTEIASAVLTEPKIADKLTLVWIGGPEYTDLALPPPNYSSPEYNLNIDINAVRAVFNHSQLKLWQIPRDGYRQAILSYSELLLKVKPQGETGKYLAGALENVMKLIQQYHLNLGETYIIGDSPLVLLTALQSSFEADPSSSEYVLKPCPLINTQGGYDYNAHGRNIRVYRRLDINLMFNDFFAKLELNK
;
A
#
# COMPACT_ATOMS: atom_id res chain seq x y z
N MET A 1 -10.63 68.60 5.22
CA MET A 1 -9.55 67.71 4.76
C MET A 1 -9.45 66.52 5.69
N THR A 2 -9.87 65.38 5.17
CA THR A 2 -9.96 64.05 5.78
C THR A 2 -8.57 63.43 6.00
N LYS A 3 -8.35 62.79 7.15
CA LYS A 3 -7.33 61.75 7.28
C LYS A 3 -7.93 60.54 8.01
N SER A 4 -8.48 59.66 7.18
CA SER A 4 -8.69 58.24 7.46
C SER A 4 -7.32 57.57 7.65
N LYS A 5 -7.18 56.74 8.70
CA LYS A 5 -6.21 55.64 8.72
C LYS A 5 -6.85 54.40 9.35
N LEU A 6 -7.38 53.58 8.44
CA LEU A 6 -7.45 52.12 8.42
C LEU A 6 -7.25 51.39 9.76
N LEU A 7 -8.35 50.81 10.25
CA LEU A 7 -8.35 49.65 11.15
C LEU A 7 -7.78 48.45 10.37
N SER A 8 -6.61 47.94 10.77
CA SER A 8 -6.11 46.66 10.28
C SER A 8 -6.91 45.52 10.93
N PHE A 9 -7.83 44.94 10.17
CA PHE A 9 -8.51 43.71 10.54
C PHE A 9 -7.52 42.54 10.37
N LEU A 10 -6.96 42.05 11.48
CA LEU A 10 -6.18 40.81 11.48
C LEU A 10 -7.17 39.65 11.32
N LEU A 11 -7.33 39.15 10.10
CA LEU A 11 -8.08 37.93 9.84
C LEU A 11 -7.21 36.75 10.34
N LEU A 12 -7.41 36.32 11.58
CA LEU A 12 -6.90 35.04 12.07
C LEU A 12 -7.59 33.93 11.28
N LEU A 13 -6.92 33.43 10.24
CA LEU A 13 -7.24 32.15 9.62
C LEU A 13 -6.99 31.06 10.66
N PHE A 14 -8.04 30.69 11.40
CA PHE A 14 -8.08 29.42 12.10
C PHE A 14 -8.05 28.32 11.03
N ILE A 15 -6.85 27.83 10.73
CA ILE A 15 -6.66 26.56 10.05
C ILE A 15 -7.14 25.51 11.04
N PHE A 16 -8.40 25.12 10.95
CA PHE A 16 -8.86 23.91 11.61
C PHE A 16 -7.98 22.76 11.10
N PRO A 17 -7.27 22.03 11.97
CA PRO A 17 -6.73 20.76 11.55
C PRO A 17 -7.89 19.95 10.97
N ILE A 18 -7.72 19.43 9.76
CA ILE A 18 -8.60 18.41 9.22
C ILE A 18 -8.37 17.19 10.12
N ILE A 19 -9.07 17.18 11.25
CA ILE A 19 -9.37 15.99 11.99
C ILE A 19 -10.17 15.18 10.98
N SER A 20 -9.51 14.17 10.40
CA SER A 20 -10.20 13.05 9.80
C SER A 20 -11.30 12.72 10.80
N LYS A 21 -12.58 12.84 10.41
CA LYS A 21 -13.65 12.17 11.15
C LYS A 21 -13.21 10.73 11.12
N GLY A 22 -12.54 10.31 12.19
CA GLY A 22 -11.70 9.13 12.17
C GLY A 22 -12.55 7.92 11.78
N GLN A 23 -11.88 6.78 11.65
CA GLN A 23 -12.48 5.45 11.59
C GLN A 23 -13.29 5.11 12.87
N SER A 24 -14.12 6.04 13.34
CA SER A 24 -15.14 5.93 14.35
C SER A 24 -16.27 5.10 13.73
N THR A 25 -16.03 3.79 13.63
CA THR A 25 -17.14 2.89 13.85
C THR A 25 -17.70 3.24 15.23
N ALA A 26 -19.02 3.34 15.37
CA ALA A 26 -19.68 3.74 16.61
C ALA A 26 -19.40 2.80 17.82
N ALA A 27 -18.51 1.82 17.66
CA ALA A 27 -18.32 0.66 18.52
C ALA A 27 -17.09 0.68 19.43
N ASN A 28 -16.06 1.53 19.25
CA ASN A 28 -14.84 1.40 20.06
C ASN A 28 -14.26 2.70 20.60
N LYS A 29 -14.61 3.03 21.87
CA LYS A 29 -13.86 3.99 22.70
C LYS A 29 -12.52 3.43 23.22
N LEU A 30 -12.25 2.13 23.04
CA LEU A 30 -11.10 1.44 23.64
C LEU A 30 -9.88 1.37 22.73
N ILE A 31 -10.06 1.49 21.42
CA ILE A 31 -8.97 1.38 20.43
C ILE A 31 -8.85 2.70 19.71
N SER A 32 -7.65 3.27 19.72
CA SER A 32 -7.31 4.51 19.00
C SER A 32 -6.14 4.26 18.03
N PRO A 33 -6.01 5.09 16.99
CA PRO A 33 -4.86 5.01 16.09
C PRO A 33 -3.52 5.08 16.82
N ARG A 34 -2.60 4.19 16.44
CA ARG A 34 -1.21 4.15 16.93
C ARG A 34 -0.21 4.52 15.85
N ILE A 35 -0.63 4.47 14.60
CA ILE A 35 0.21 4.77 13.43
C ILE A 35 -0.61 5.54 12.40
N ARG A 36 0.07 6.34 11.58
CA ARG A 36 -0.50 6.97 10.39
C ARG A 36 -0.09 6.17 9.18
N VAL A 37 -1.00 6.02 8.22
CA VAL A 37 -0.73 5.25 7.00
C VAL A 37 -1.16 6.01 5.75
N ILE A 38 -0.39 5.90 4.68
CA ILE A 38 -0.83 6.18 3.31
C ILE A 38 -0.71 4.86 2.55
N MET A 39 -1.78 4.43 1.90
CA MET A 39 -1.76 3.24 1.04
C MET A 39 -1.63 3.65 -0.40
N ASP A 40 -0.71 3.01 -1.12
CA ASP A 40 -0.40 3.23 -2.52
C ASP A 40 -0.45 1.90 -3.26
N ASN A 41 -1.37 1.78 -4.21
CA ASN A 41 -1.73 0.48 -4.78
C ASN A 41 -2.39 0.64 -6.15
N ASP A 42 -2.20 -0.33 -7.03
CA ASP A 42 -2.71 -0.39 -8.38
C ASP A 42 -4.09 -1.05 -8.44
N PHE A 43 -5.08 -0.50 -7.74
CA PHE A 43 -6.42 -1.09 -7.59
C PHE A 43 -7.21 -1.38 -8.90
N SER A 44 -6.73 -0.95 -10.07
CA SER A 44 -7.26 -1.38 -11.37
C SER A 44 -6.58 -2.64 -11.94
N GLY A 45 -5.59 -3.17 -11.22
CA GLY A 45 -4.77 -4.35 -11.43
C GLY A 45 -5.33 -5.63 -10.81
N ASP A 46 -4.43 -6.40 -10.19
CA ASP A 46 -4.79 -7.57 -9.37
C ASP A 46 -5.76 -7.14 -8.25
N PRO A 47 -6.88 -7.85 -8.04
CA PRO A 47 -7.86 -7.47 -7.03
C PRO A 47 -7.39 -7.61 -5.58
N ASP A 48 -6.25 -8.19 -5.28
CA ASP A 48 -5.78 -8.38 -3.89
C ASP A 48 -5.54 -7.07 -3.13
N GLY A 49 -5.12 -6.00 -3.80
CA GLY A 49 -5.06 -4.65 -3.23
C GLY A 49 -6.41 -4.18 -2.66
N LEU A 50 -7.55 -4.60 -3.24
CA LEU A 50 -8.88 -4.27 -2.72
C LEU A 50 -9.17 -4.96 -1.37
N PHE A 51 -8.67 -6.17 -1.18
CA PHE A 51 -8.78 -6.88 0.10
C PHE A 51 -7.96 -6.18 1.18
N ALA A 52 -6.71 -5.80 0.83
CA ALA A 52 -5.84 -5.04 1.72
C ALA A 52 -6.47 -3.68 2.10
N LEU A 53 -7.05 -2.96 1.14
CA LEU A 53 -7.72 -1.69 1.40
C LEU A 53 -8.94 -1.85 2.30
N ALA A 54 -9.82 -2.83 2.03
CA ALA A 54 -10.96 -3.12 2.87
C ALA A 54 -10.54 -3.44 4.31
N HIS A 55 -9.50 -4.27 4.47
CA HIS A 55 -8.95 -4.61 5.77
C HIS A 55 -8.39 -3.39 6.51
N LEU A 56 -7.61 -2.55 5.81
CA LEU A 56 -6.96 -1.37 6.37
C LEU A 56 -7.98 -0.33 6.86
N VAL A 57 -9.00 0.00 6.04
CA VAL A 57 -9.96 1.04 6.41
C VAL A 57 -10.93 0.62 7.52
N LEU A 58 -11.09 -0.69 7.72
CA LEU A 58 -11.83 -1.29 8.85
C LEU A 58 -10.96 -1.48 10.10
N SER A 59 -9.67 -1.11 10.07
CA SER A 59 -8.74 -1.29 11.19
C SER A 59 -8.61 -0.01 12.04
N PRO A 60 -9.15 0.02 13.28
CA PRO A 60 -9.16 1.25 14.09
C PRO A 60 -7.80 1.63 14.71
N SER A 61 -6.79 0.77 14.56
CA SER A 61 -5.41 1.00 15.04
C SER A 61 -4.59 1.91 14.11
N VAL A 62 -5.10 2.24 12.92
CA VAL A 62 -4.43 3.12 11.95
C VAL A 62 -5.19 4.44 11.78
N ASP A 63 -4.47 5.51 11.42
CA ASP A 63 -5.06 6.75 10.90
C ASP A 63 -4.73 6.81 9.40
N VAL A 64 -5.70 6.47 8.55
CA VAL A 64 -5.52 6.50 7.10
C VAL A 64 -5.52 7.95 6.61
N ARG A 65 -4.34 8.41 6.19
CA ARG A 65 -4.07 9.79 5.76
C ARG A 65 -4.32 10.01 4.28
N GLY A 66 -4.33 8.93 3.51
CA GLY A 66 -4.73 8.94 2.11
C GLY A 66 -4.58 7.58 1.45
N ILE A 67 -5.27 7.45 0.32
CA ILE A 67 -5.28 6.28 -0.54
C ILE A 67 -4.89 6.76 -1.93
N ILE A 68 -3.83 6.17 -2.49
CA ILE A 68 -3.29 6.49 -3.80
C ILE A 68 -3.61 5.33 -4.72
N GLY A 69 -4.22 5.63 -5.87
CA GLY A 69 -4.31 4.69 -6.98
C GLY A 69 -3.12 4.87 -7.90
N SER A 70 -2.21 3.90 -7.96
CA SER A 70 -1.01 3.94 -8.81
C SER A 70 -1.24 3.32 -10.19
N HIS A 71 -0.31 3.57 -11.10
CA HIS A 71 -0.29 2.91 -12.40
C HIS A 71 0.22 1.47 -12.31
N LEU A 72 -0.01 0.72 -13.39
CA LEU A 72 0.62 -0.59 -13.65
C LEU A 72 1.74 -0.43 -14.68
N ASN A 73 2.35 -1.54 -15.08
CA ASN A 73 3.13 -1.51 -16.31
C ASN A 73 2.23 -1.08 -17.50
N ALA A 74 2.75 -0.27 -18.41
CA ALA A 74 1.97 0.25 -19.54
C ALA A 74 1.39 -0.84 -20.46
N ASN A 75 1.99 -2.04 -20.46
CA ASN A 75 1.55 -3.20 -21.24
C ASN A 75 0.79 -4.24 -20.41
N ASP A 76 0.36 -3.88 -19.21
CA ASP A 76 -0.31 -4.83 -18.32
C ASP A 76 -1.66 -5.31 -18.88
N GLY A 77 -2.02 -6.57 -18.58
CA GLY A 77 -3.26 -7.19 -19.02
C GLY A 77 -4.49 -6.75 -18.24
N PHE A 78 -4.34 -6.36 -16.98
CA PHE A 78 -5.46 -5.98 -16.10
C PHE A 78 -6.09 -4.64 -16.50
N ASP A 79 -5.27 -3.64 -16.82
CA ASP A 79 -5.71 -2.33 -17.29
C ASP A 79 -4.79 -1.83 -18.40
N ARG A 80 -5.30 -1.78 -19.64
CA ARG A 80 -4.56 -1.30 -20.82
C ARG A 80 -4.77 0.19 -21.12
N SER A 81 -5.44 0.91 -20.22
CA SER A 81 -5.71 2.33 -20.40
C SER A 81 -4.44 3.17 -20.22
N LYS A 82 -4.49 4.43 -20.67
CA LYS A 82 -3.45 5.43 -20.37
C LYS A 82 -3.71 6.21 -19.08
N THR A 83 -4.76 5.82 -18.35
CA THR A 83 -5.30 6.48 -17.16
C THR A 83 -5.44 5.45 -16.04
N GLN A 84 -4.45 4.55 -15.93
CA GLN A 84 -4.46 3.45 -14.97
C GLN A 84 -4.57 3.96 -13.53
N ALA A 85 -3.86 5.04 -13.18
CA ALA A 85 -3.89 5.62 -11.85
C ALA A 85 -5.27 6.21 -11.50
N GLU A 86 -5.95 6.87 -12.46
CA GLU A 86 -7.33 7.33 -12.24
C GLU A 86 -8.30 6.16 -12.10
N ASN A 87 -8.13 5.10 -12.89
CA ASN A 87 -8.95 3.90 -12.78
C ASN A 87 -8.76 3.22 -11.42
N ALA A 88 -7.52 3.11 -10.94
CA ALA A 88 -7.19 2.58 -9.62
C ALA A 88 -7.82 3.43 -8.51
N ALA A 89 -7.68 4.76 -8.57
CA ALA A 89 -8.32 5.66 -7.62
C ALA A 89 -9.85 5.54 -7.64
N LYS A 90 -10.44 5.34 -8.83
CA LYS A 90 -11.87 5.08 -8.97
C LYS A 90 -12.26 3.74 -8.30
N LYS A 91 -11.48 2.67 -8.49
CA LYS A 91 -11.73 1.36 -7.86
C LYS A 91 -11.68 1.43 -6.34
N ALA A 92 -10.71 2.14 -5.78
CA ALA A 92 -10.67 2.43 -4.34
C ALA A 92 -11.94 3.18 -3.89
N ALA A 93 -12.34 4.24 -4.60
CA ALA A 93 -13.54 5.00 -4.27
C ALA A 93 -14.84 4.16 -4.37
N ASP A 94 -14.94 3.27 -5.37
CA ASP A 94 -16.06 2.33 -5.50
C ASP A 94 -16.13 1.39 -4.28
N LEU A 95 -14.99 0.83 -3.83
CA LEU A 95 -14.94 0.00 -2.63
C LEU A 95 -15.36 0.77 -1.36
N LEU A 96 -14.87 2.00 -1.18
CA LEU A 96 -15.28 2.85 -0.03
C LEU A 96 -16.78 3.16 -0.05
N ALA A 97 -17.38 3.30 -1.24
CA ALA A 97 -18.81 3.48 -1.38
C ALA A 97 -19.59 2.22 -1.00
N VAL A 98 -19.12 1.02 -1.39
CA VAL A 98 -19.70 -0.26 -0.97
C VAL A 98 -19.60 -0.45 0.55
N LEU A 99 -18.48 -0.04 1.15
CA LEU A 99 -18.28 -0.01 2.60
C LEU A 99 -19.09 1.08 3.34
N LYS A 100 -19.82 1.94 2.62
CA LYS A 100 -20.61 3.07 3.15
C LYS A 100 -19.78 4.09 3.95
N ILE A 101 -18.49 4.22 3.61
CA ILE A 101 -17.54 5.17 4.22
C ILE A 101 -16.95 6.12 3.17
N LYS A 102 -17.72 6.40 2.13
CA LYS A 102 -17.35 7.35 1.08
C LYS A 102 -16.96 8.70 1.68
N ASP A 103 -15.97 9.35 1.06
CA ASP A 103 -15.48 10.69 1.40
C ASP A 103 -14.84 10.82 2.80
N GLN A 104 -14.64 9.71 3.54
CA GLN A 104 -13.94 9.72 4.82
C GLN A 104 -12.42 9.85 4.67
N PHE A 105 -11.87 9.41 3.54
CA PHE A 105 -10.43 9.41 3.26
C PHE A 105 -10.14 10.15 1.95
N PRO A 106 -9.01 10.88 1.87
CA PRO A 106 -8.52 11.37 0.58
C PRO A 106 -8.20 10.20 -0.34
N VAL A 107 -8.81 10.16 -1.52
CA VAL A 107 -8.47 9.22 -2.60
C VAL A 107 -7.92 10.03 -3.76
N ILE A 108 -6.69 9.73 -4.18
CA ILE A 108 -5.95 10.53 -5.17
C ILE A 108 -5.34 9.58 -6.21
N ALA A 109 -5.41 9.95 -7.49
CA ALA A 109 -4.65 9.26 -8.53
C ALA A 109 -3.17 9.65 -8.46
N GLY A 110 -2.31 8.65 -8.56
CA GLY A 110 -0.87 8.80 -8.72
C GLY A 110 -0.47 9.27 -10.12
N SER A 111 0.76 9.00 -10.49
CA SER A 111 1.23 9.15 -11.86
C SER A 111 0.64 8.05 -12.76
N ASN A 112 0.34 8.37 -14.02
CA ASN A 112 0.00 7.37 -15.04
C ASN A 112 1.22 6.78 -15.76
N THR A 113 2.42 7.21 -15.37
CA THR A 113 3.66 6.84 -16.05
C THR A 113 4.75 6.55 -15.03
N ALA A 114 5.55 5.52 -15.34
CA ALA A 114 6.81 5.27 -14.66
C ALA A 114 7.77 6.47 -14.76
N MET A 115 8.74 6.53 -13.84
CA MET A 115 9.84 7.46 -13.86
C MET A 115 10.71 7.25 -15.11
N VAL A 116 11.16 8.34 -15.72
CA VAL A 116 12.01 8.32 -16.92
C VAL A 116 13.43 7.80 -16.64
N ASN A 117 13.90 7.96 -15.41
CA ASN A 117 15.18 7.46 -14.88
C ASN A 117 15.09 7.43 -13.34
N ASP A 118 16.15 6.96 -12.66
CA ASP A 118 16.17 6.77 -11.21
C ASP A 118 16.48 8.04 -10.38
N SER A 119 16.47 9.22 -11.00
CA SER A 119 16.90 10.48 -10.39
C SER A 119 16.00 11.69 -10.70
N THR A 120 15.09 11.58 -11.66
CA THR A 120 14.10 12.61 -12.02
C THR A 120 12.73 12.25 -11.43
N PRO A 121 12.25 12.95 -10.38
CA PRO A 121 10.94 12.67 -9.79
C PRO A 121 9.79 13.02 -10.75
N VAL A 122 8.71 12.25 -10.66
CA VAL A 122 7.43 12.59 -11.29
C VAL A 122 6.64 13.49 -10.35
N LYS A 123 6.06 14.58 -10.88
CA LYS A 123 5.20 15.47 -10.09
C LYS A 123 3.76 14.98 -10.12
N SER A 124 3.15 14.80 -8.95
CA SER A 124 1.73 14.47 -8.82
C SER A 124 1.17 14.95 -7.48
N LYS A 125 -0.15 15.05 -7.36
CA LYS A 125 -0.81 15.37 -6.08
C LYS A 125 -0.56 14.28 -5.02
N ALA A 126 -0.34 13.04 -5.45
CA ALA A 126 0.01 11.93 -4.57
C ALA A 126 1.41 12.13 -3.94
N VAL A 127 2.38 12.62 -4.72
CA VAL A 127 3.71 12.99 -4.22
C VAL A 127 3.61 14.13 -3.20
N ASP A 128 2.83 15.18 -3.51
CA ASP A 128 2.60 16.30 -2.58
C ASP A 128 1.94 15.83 -1.27
N LEU A 129 1.00 14.88 -1.34
CA LEU A 129 0.35 14.28 -0.17
C LEU A 129 1.37 13.58 0.73
N ILE A 130 2.25 12.74 0.17
CA ILE A 130 3.29 12.02 0.93
C ILE A 130 4.22 13.02 1.62
N ILE A 131 4.75 14.00 0.88
CA ILE A 131 5.68 15.01 1.43
C ILE A 131 5.00 15.80 2.55
N LYS A 132 3.75 16.24 2.33
CA LYS A 132 2.99 17.01 3.31
C LYS A 132 2.74 16.22 4.59
N GLU A 133 2.30 14.96 4.49
CA GLU A 133 1.99 14.14 5.66
C GLU A 133 3.26 13.75 6.44
N ALA A 134 4.35 13.45 5.73
CA ALA A 134 5.65 13.18 6.35
C ALA A 134 6.27 14.41 7.03
N SER A 135 5.94 15.61 6.55
CA SER A 135 6.45 16.87 7.10
C SER A 135 5.67 17.42 8.29
N ARG A 136 4.58 16.76 8.69
CA ARG A 136 3.76 17.17 9.84
C ARG A 136 4.55 17.17 11.15
N THR A 137 4.30 18.18 11.97
CA THR A 137 4.91 18.36 13.30
C THR A 137 3.87 18.40 14.43
N ASP A 138 2.58 18.31 14.08
CA ASP A 138 1.44 18.34 14.99
C ASP A 138 1.05 16.94 15.51
N THR A 139 1.83 15.90 15.18
CA THR A 139 1.59 14.52 15.59
C THR A 139 2.90 13.79 15.86
N SER A 140 2.90 12.92 16.86
CA SER A 140 4.02 12.02 17.18
C SER A 140 3.81 10.59 16.66
N LEU A 141 2.68 10.31 16.00
CA LEU A 141 2.41 8.98 15.47
C LEU A 141 3.36 8.71 14.28
N PRO A 142 4.01 7.53 14.22
CA PRO A 142 4.87 7.16 13.11
C PRO A 142 4.05 7.08 11.81
N LEU A 143 4.68 7.41 10.68
CA LEU A 143 4.08 7.32 9.36
C LEU A 143 4.62 6.09 8.62
N TYR A 144 3.70 5.29 8.08
CA TYR A 144 4.01 4.20 7.16
C TYR A 144 3.43 4.49 5.78
N ILE A 145 4.22 4.25 4.74
CA ILE A 145 3.77 4.27 3.35
C ILE A 145 3.67 2.81 2.92
N LEU A 146 2.46 2.37 2.57
CA LEU A 146 2.13 0.98 2.27
C LEU A 146 1.99 0.82 0.76
N CYS A 147 3.02 0.28 0.10
CA CYS A 147 3.04 0.12 -1.35
C CYS A 147 2.73 -1.34 -1.71
N GLY A 148 1.59 -1.57 -2.37
CA GLY A 148 1.20 -2.87 -2.94
C GLY A 148 1.58 -3.04 -4.41
N ALA A 149 2.13 -1.98 -5.03
CA ALA A 149 2.43 -1.91 -6.45
C ALA A 149 3.87 -1.40 -6.70
N GLY A 150 4.08 -0.63 -7.77
CA GLY A 150 5.30 0.11 -8.03
C GLY A 150 5.63 1.16 -6.95
N LEU A 151 6.80 1.79 -7.06
CA LEU A 151 7.31 2.75 -6.06
C LEU A 151 7.36 4.21 -6.56
N THR A 152 6.70 4.52 -7.69
CA THR A 152 6.82 5.77 -8.43
C THR A 152 6.63 7.01 -7.55
N GLU A 153 5.59 7.01 -6.72
CA GLU A 153 5.19 8.13 -5.87
C GLU A 153 6.14 8.32 -4.69
N ILE A 154 6.48 7.25 -3.98
CA ILE A 154 7.39 7.34 -2.83
C ILE A 154 8.83 7.65 -3.28
N ALA A 155 9.28 7.08 -4.40
CA ALA A 155 10.56 7.42 -5.03
C ALA A 155 10.60 8.91 -5.39
N SER A 156 9.56 9.40 -6.06
CA SER A 156 9.45 10.80 -6.45
C SER A 156 9.38 11.74 -5.25
N ALA A 157 8.67 11.35 -4.19
CA ALA A 157 8.57 12.13 -2.96
C ALA A 157 9.92 12.28 -2.25
N VAL A 158 10.69 11.20 -2.13
CA VAL A 158 12.01 11.23 -1.47
C VAL A 158 13.07 11.92 -2.32
N LEU A 159 13.02 11.78 -3.66
CA LEU A 159 13.88 12.58 -4.53
C LEU A 159 13.56 14.08 -4.46
N THR A 160 12.28 14.43 -4.27
CA THR A 160 11.83 15.83 -4.16
C THR A 160 12.16 16.45 -2.80
N GLU A 161 11.95 15.73 -1.70
CA GLU A 161 12.28 16.17 -0.34
C GLU A 161 13.01 15.06 0.44
N PRO A 162 14.34 14.93 0.27
CA PRO A 162 15.11 13.83 0.88
C PRO A 162 14.98 13.72 2.40
N LYS A 163 14.68 14.81 3.10
CA LYS A 163 14.55 14.83 4.57
C LYS A 163 13.34 14.04 5.09
N ILE A 164 12.38 13.67 4.23
CA ILE A 164 11.27 12.81 4.67
C ILE A 164 11.70 11.36 4.90
N ALA A 165 12.86 10.94 4.38
CA ALA A 165 13.33 9.54 4.50
C ALA A 165 13.49 9.09 5.97
N ASP A 166 13.85 10.01 6.86
CA ASP A 166 13.99 9.72 8.31
C ASP A 166 12.65 9.76 9.07
N LYS A 167 11.60 10.28 8.45
CA LYS A 167 10.29 10.57 9.08
C LYS A 167 9.23 9.52 8.79
N LEU A 168 9.52 8.55 7.93
CA LEU A 168 8.57 7.51 7.54
C LEU A 168 9.24 6.15 7.38
N THR A 169 8.42 5.10 7.37
CA THR A 169 8.83 3.74 7.01
C THR A 169 8.06 3.31 5.75
N LEU A 170 8.78 2.86 4.73
CA LEU A 170 8.19 2.23 3.55
C LEU A 170 7.97 0.74 3.84
N VAL A 171 6.75 0.26 3.64
CA VAL A 171 6.38 -1.16 3.65
C VAL A 171 5.97 -1.53 2.24
N TRP A 172 6.70 -2.45 1.60
CA TRP A 172 6.55 -2.72 0.17
C TRP A 172 6.37 -4.20 -0.12
N ILE A 173 5.30 -4.52 -0.83
CA ILE A 173 5.08 -5.81 -1.49
C ILE A 173 5.80 -5.78 -2.83
N GLY A 174 6.89 -6.51 -2.95
CA GLY A 174 7.61 -6.57 -4.22
C GLY A 174 9.07 -6.96 -4.10
N GLY A 175 9.63 -7.27 -5.27
CA GLY A 175 10.97 -7.79 -5.43
C GLY A 175 11.06 -9.32 -5.37
N PRO A 176 12.01 -9.92 -6.11
CA PRO A 176 12.24 -11.36 -6.09
C PRO A 176 12.72 -11.85 -4.72
N GLU A 177 12.68 -13.16 -4.54
CA GLU A 177 13.29 -13.84 -3.41
C GLU A 177 14.78 -13.49 -3.31
N TYR A 178 15.27 -13.41 -2.07
CA TYR A 178 16.72 -13.40 -1.83
C TYR A 178 17.23 -14.83 -1.88
N THR A 179 18.23 -15.11 -2.72
CA THR A 179 18.68 -16.48 -3.03
C THR A 179 19.27 -17.25 -1.85
N ASP A 180 19.74 -16.55 -0.82
CA ASP A 180 20.17 -17.13 0.45
C ASP A 180 19.02 -17.36 1.45
N LEU A 181 17.82 -16.86 1.13
CA LEU A 181 16.64 -16.93 1.98
C LEU A 181 15.57 -17.88 1.46
N ALA A 182 15.34 -17.92 0.15
CA ALA A 182 14.37 -18.77 -0.52
C ALA A 182 14.78 -18.99 -1.99
N LEU A 183 14.27 -20.08 -2.59
CA LEU A 183 14.41 -20.33 -4.03
C LEU A 183 13.11 -19.91 -4.74
N PRO A 184 13.20 -19.30 -5.93
CA PRO A 184 12.02 -19.00 -6.70
C PRO A 184 11.33 -20.30 -7.18
N PRO A 185 10.01 -20.29 -7.39
CA PRO A 185 9.31 -21.45 -7.94
C PRO A 185 9.76 -21.71 -9.39
N PRO A 186 9.55 -22.91 -9.94
CA PRO A 186 9.80 -23.18 -11.36
C PRO A 186 9.05 -22.18 -12.26
N ASN A 187 9.67 -21.76 -13.37
CA ASN A 187 9.08 -20.85 -14.37
C ASN A 187 8.60 -19.50 -13.81
N TYR A 188 9.27 -19.01 -12.76
CA TYR A 188 8.98 -17.71 -12.17
C TYR A 188 9.17 -16.55 -13.15
N SER A 189 8.43 -15.46 -12.94
CA SER A 189 8.60 -14.21 -13.69
C SER A 189 9.87 -13.46 -13.25
N SER A 190 10.62 -12.93 -14.21
CA SER A 190 11.77 -12.07 -13.97
C SER A 190 11.77 -10.89 -14.96
N PRO A 191 11.86 -9.63 -14.50
CA PRO A 191 11.84 -9.21 -13.08
C PRO A 191 10.53 -9.56 -12.37
N GLU A 192 10.52 -9.43 -11.04
CA GLU A 192 9.31 -9.59 -10.23
C GLU A 192 8.26 -8.53 -10.58
N TYR A 193 6.96 -8.87 -10.46
CA TYR A 193 5.84 -8.10 -11.00
C TYR A 193 5.81 -6.64 -10.54
N ASN A 194 5.78 -6.38 -9.23
CA ASN A 194 5.71 -5.02 -8.69
C ASN A 194 6.99 -4.23 -8.94
N LEU A 195 8.15 -4.90 -8.88
CA LEU A 195 9.42 -4.29 -9.26
C LEU A 195 9.41 -3.85 -10.74
N ASN A 196 8.78 -4.64 -11.62
CA ASN A 196 8.71 -4.40 -13.06
C ASN A 196 7.74 -3.27 -13.46
N ILE A 197 6.85 -2.84 -12.55
CA ILE A 197 5.96 -1.70 -12.80
C ILE A 197 6.81 -0.44 -13.05
N ASP A 198 7.83 -0.21 -12.20
CA ASP A 198 8.78 0.89 -12.36
C ASP A 198 10.14 0.55 -11.76
N ILE A 199 11.02 -0.03 -12.58
CA ILE A 199 12.40 -0.37 -12.20
C ILE A 199 13.18 0.90 -11.79
N ASN A 200 12.90 2.05 -12.42
CA ASN A 200 13.60 3.30 -12.12
C ASN A 200 13.23 3.82 -10.72
N ALA A 201 11.97 3.75 -10.33
CA ALA A 201 11.53 4.10 -8.99
C ALA A 201 12.14 3.16 -7.93
N VAL A 202 12.20 1.85 -8.22
CA VAL A 202 12.82 0.87 -7.31
C VAL A 202 14.32 1.15 -7.16
N ARG A 203 15.02 1.48 -8.26
CA ARG A 203 16.42 1.94 -8.23
C ARG A 203 16.59 3.22 -7.41
N ALA A 204 15.70 4.20 -7.55
CA ALA A 204 15.75 5.43 -6.75
C ALA A 204 15.66 5.13 -5.24
N VAL A 205 14.72 4.27 -4.84
CA VAL A 205 14.53 3.89 -3.44
C VAL A 205 15.70 3.06 -2.91
N PHE A 206 16.17 2.06 -3.64
CA PHE A 206 17.21 1.15 -3.15
C PHE A 206 18.60 1.78 -3.21
N ASN A 207 18.94 2.40 -4.34
CA ASN A 207 20.30 2.86 -4.63
C ASN A 207 20.57 4.27 -4.10
N HIS A 208 19.56 5.14 -4.09
CA HIS A 208 19.77 6.60 -3.90
C HIS A 208 19.07 7.18 -2.68
N SER A 209 18.42 6.36 -1.85
CA SER A 209 17.68 6.84 -0.66
C SER A 209 18.16 6.22 0.65
N GLN A 210 17.79 6.87 1.76
CA GLN A 210 17.98 6.36 3.12
C GLN A 210 16.67 5.90 3.78
N LEU A 211 15.63 5.64 2.97
CA LEU A 211 14.34 5.18 3.49
C LEU A 211 14.50 3.92 4.36
N LYS A 212 13.86 3.94 5.53
CA LYS A 212 13.57 2.71 6.28
C LYS A 212 12.64 1.86 5.42
N LEU A 213 13.09 0.65 5.07
CA LEU A 213 12.35 -0.25 4.18
C LEU A 213 12.06 -1.57 4.87
N TRP A 214 10.78 -1.93 4.84
CA TRP A 214 10.23 -3.24 5.17
C TRP A 214 9.76 -3.88 3.87
N GLN A 215 10.53 -4.82 3.38
CA GLN A 215 10.25 -5.51 2.13
C GLN A 215 9.59 -6.86 2.40
N ILE A 216 8.54 -7.14 1.65
CA ILE A 216 7.88 -8.44 1.57
C ILE A 216 8.13 -8.94 0.13
N PRO A 217 9.18 -9.75 -0.11
CA PRO A 217 9.48 -10.29 -1.42
C PRO A 217 8.47 -11.37 -1.84
N ARG A 218 8.59 -11.85 -3.07
CA ARG A 218 7.67 -12.83 -3.68
C ARG A 218 7.44 -14.09 -2.87
N ASP A 219 8.44 -14.67 -2.22
CA ASP A 219 8.24 -15.81 -1.32
C ASP A 219 7.44 -15.44 -0.06
N GLY A 220 7.59 -14.21 0.42
CA GLY A 220 6.86 -13.67 1.55
C GLY A 220 5.37 -13.48 1.24
N TYR A 221 5.05 -12.61 0.28
CA TYR A 221 3.65 -12.25 0.02
C TYR A 221 2.83 -13.42 -0.53
N ARG A 222 3.46 -14.40 -1.20
CA ARG A 222 2.78 -15.61 -1.68
C ARG A 222 2.41 -16.61 -0.59
N GLN A 223 2.73 -16.33 0.68
CA GLN A 223 2.17 -17.08 1.82
C GLN A 223 0.71 -16.70 2.07
N ALA A 224 0.27 -15.51 1.64
CA ALA A 224 -1.09 -15.02 1.78
C ALA A 224 -2.04 -15.66 0.76
N ILE A 225 -2.26 -16.97 0.88
CA ILE A 225 -3.13 -17.72 -0.04
C ILE A 225 -4.51 -17.87 0.57
N LEU A 226 -5.54 -17.41 -0.15
CA LEU A 226 -6.94 -17.60 0.20
C LEU A 226 -7.53 -18.75 -0.61
N SER A 227 -8.16 -19.72 0.04
CA SER A 227 -8.91 -20.76 -0.66
C SER A 227 -10.25 -20.24 -1.17
N TYR A 228 -10.73 -20.80 -2.28
CA TYR A 228 -12.04 -20.46 -2.82
C TYR A 228 -13.17 -20.85 -1.85
N SER A 229 -12.96 -21.90 -1.04
CA SER A 229 -13.88 -22.28 0.03
C SER A 229 -13.98 -21.21 1.12
N GLU A 230 -12.86 -20.63 1.56
CA GLU A 230 -12.89 -19.48 2.48
C GLU A 230 -13.50 -18.24 1.82
N LEU A 231 -13.24 -18.00 0.53
CA LEU A 231 -13.90 -16.92 -0.19
C LEU A 231 -15.43 -17.07 -0.14
N LEU A 232 -15.95 -18.28 -0.40
CA LEU A 232 -17.39 -18.56 -0.42
C LEU A 232 -18.03 -18.57 0.98
N LEU A 233 -17.30 -19.00 2.02
CA LEU A 233 -17.85 -19.14 3.38
C LEU A 233 -17.62 -17.92 4.26
N LYS A 234 -16.49 -17.23 4.09
CA LYS A 234 -16.01 -16.17 5.01
C LYS A 234 -16.05 -14.78 4.41
N VAL A 235 -15.94 -14.62 3.08
CA VAL A 235 -15.92 -13.31 2.41
C VAL A 235 -17.25 -13.02 1.73
N LYS A 236 -17.63 -13.80 0.71
CA LYS A 236 -18.80 -13.58 -0.14
C LYS A 236 -20.13 -13.39 0.62
N PRO A 237 -20.39 -14.09 1.75
CA PRO A 237 -21.63 -13.91 2.51
C PRO A 237 -21.70 -12.61 3.32
N GLN A 238 -20.61 -11.84 3.42
CA GLN A 238 -20.49 -10.67 4.28
C GLN A 238 -20.98 -9.38 3.61
N GLY A 239 -22.26 -9.38 3.22
CA GLY A 239 -22.94 -8.18 2.72
C GLY A 239 -22.46 -7.75 1.34
N GLU A 240 -22.67 -6.47 1.01
CA GLU A 240 -22.29 -5.94 -0.32
C GLU A 240 -20.78 -5.86 -0.48
N THR A 241 -20.03 -5.56 0.59
CA THR A 241 -18.55 -5.59 0.58
C THR A 241 -18.02 -6.97 0.25
N GLY A 242 -18.50 -8.00 0.94
CA GLY A 242 -18.11 -9.39 0.69
C GLY A 242 -18.39 -9.83 -0.75
N LYS A 243 -19.57 -9.50 -1.28
CA LYS A 243 -19.94 -9.77 -2.68
C LYS A 243 -19.05 -9.03 -3.68
N TYR A 244 -18.73 -7.77 -3.41
CA TYR A 244 -17.88 -6.95 -4.27
C TYR A 244 -16.46 -7.55 -4.38
N LEU A 245 -15.84 -7.87 -3.24
CA LEU A 245 -14.50 -8.46 -3.19
C LEU A 245 -14.46 -9.84 -3.84
N ALA A 246 -15.41 -10.72 -3.52
CA ALA A 246 -15.50 -12.03 -4.16
C ALA A 246 -15.76 -11.93 -5.66
N GLY A 247 -16.61 -10.98 -6.08
CA GLY A 247 -16.88 -10.72 -7.49
C GLY A 247 -15.64 -10.25 -8.26
N ALA A 248 -14.79 -9.41 -7.65
CA ALA A 248 -13.54 -8.96 -8.26
C ALA A 248 -12.61 -10.15 -8.58
N LEU A 249 -12.42 -11.05 -7.61
CA LEU A 249 -11.61 -12.25 -7.78
C LEU A 249 -12.23 -13.24 -8.78
N GLU A 250 -13.53 -13.50 -8.68
CA GLU A 250 -14.25 -14.37 -9.63
C GLU A 250 -14.18 -13.84 -11.07
N ASN A 251 -14.13 -12.52 -11.27
CA ASN A 251 -13.97 -11.94 -12.61
C ASN A 251 -12.57 -12.21 -13.19
N VAL A 252 -11.52 -12.18 -12.37
CA VAL A 252 -10.16 -12.59 -12.81
C VAL A 252 -10.14 -14.07 -13.16
N MET A 253 -10.73 -14.93 -12.32
CA MET A 253 -10.83 -16.36 -12.62
C MET A 253 -11.55 -16.63 -13.95
N LYS A 254 -12.67 -15.92 -14.20
CA LYS A 254 -13.41 -16.02 -15.47
C LYS A 254 -12.58 -15.54 -16.66
N LEU A 255 -11.85 -14.43 -16.51
CA LEU A 255 -10.97 -13.91 -17.57
C LEU A 255 -9.89 -14.92 -17.94
N ILE A 256 -9.23 -15.52 -16.94
CA ILE A 256 -8.16 -16.50 -17.16
C ILE A 256 -8.69 -17.78 -17.81
N GLN A 257 -9.91 -18.20 -17.46
CA GLN A 257 -10.58 -19.32 -18.13
C GLN A 257 -10.85 -19.07 -19.62
N GLN A 258 -11.07 -17.82 -20.05
CA GLN A 258 -11.22 -17.48 -21.48
C GLN A 258 -9.93 -17.72 -22.28
N TYR A 259 -8.77 -17.72 -21.61
CA TYR A 259 -7.48 -18.07 -22.20
C TYR A 259 -7.13 -19.56 -22.05
N HIS A 260 -8.11 -20.41 -21.68
CA HIS A 260 -7.93 -21.84 -21.42
C HIS A 260 -6.89 -22.15 -20.31
N LEU A 261 -6.68 -21.20 -19.40
CA LEU A 261 -5.84 -21.36 -18.22
C LEU A 261 -6.71 -21.62 -16.98
N ASN A 262 -6.16 -22.31 -15.99
CA ASN A 262 -6.84 -22.65 -14.75
C ASN A 262 -5.97 -22.24 -13.54
N LEU A 263 -6.51 -21.38 -12.68
CA LEU A 263 -5.86 -20.95 -11.43
C LEU A 263 -5.97 -21.96 -10.29
N GLY A 264 -6.80 -23.00 -10.44
CA GLY A 264 -7.16 -23.89 -9.35
C GLY A 264 -8.15 -23.25 -8.39
N GLU A 265 -8.10 -23.68 -7.13
CA GLU A 265 -9.04 -23.27 -6.07
C GLU A 265 -8.45 -22.28 -5.06
N THR A 266 -7.31 -21.67 -5.37
CA THR A 266 -6.61 -20.74 -4.47
C THR A 266 -6.22 -19.48 -5.20
N TYR A 267 -6.20 -18.36 -4.48
CA TYR A 267 -5.74 -17.07 -5.00
C TYR A 267 -4.79 -16.41 -4.00
N ILE A 268 -3.75 -15.74 -4.50
CA ILE A 268 -2.80 -15.02 -3.65
C ILE A 268 -3.39 -13.65 -3.34
N ILE A 269 -3.59 -13.33 -2.07
CA ILE A 269 -3.98 -12.01 -1.59
C ILE A 269 -2.72 -11.30 -1.06
N GLY A 270 -1.78 -11.07 -1.97
CA GLY A 270 -0.38 -10.71 -1.71
C GLY A 270 -0.20 -9.33 -1.08
N ASP A 271 -1.18 -8.44 -1.20
CA ASP A 271 -1.16 -7.11 -0.58
C ASP A 271 -1.63 -7.06 0.87
N SER A 272 -2.35 -8.08 1.35
CA SER A 272 -2.81 -8.15 2.75
C SER A 272 -1.70 -8.06 3.83
N PRO A 273 -0.46 -8.53 3.60
CA PRO A 273 0.64 -8.35 4.54
C PRO A 273 0.93 -6.88 4.88
N LEU A 274 0.58 -5.91 4.02
CA LEU A 274 0.68 -4.50 4.36
C LEU A 274 -0.12 -4.15 5.62
N VAL A 275 -1.30 -4.74 5.78
CA VAL A 275 -2.17 -4.53 6.94
C VAL A 275 -1.67 -5.34 8.13
N LEU A 276 -1.28 -6.60 7.92
CA LEU A 276 -0.71 -7.45 8.97
C LEU A 276 0.47 -6.77 9.67
N LEU A 277 1.43 -6.26 8.90
CA LEU A 277 2.67 -5.75 9.45
C LEU A 277 2.52 -4.36 10.10
N THR A 278 1.39 -3.68 9.89
CA THR A 278 1.17 -2.32 10.38
C THR A 278 -0.01 -2.19 11.33
N ALA A 279 -1.22 -2.50 10.89
CA ALA A 279 -2.42 -2.36 11.73
C ALA A 279 -2.46 -3.38 12.88
N LEU A 280 -1.81 -4.54 12.73
CA LEU A 280 -1.91 -5.68 13.67
C LEU A 280 -0.63 -5.90 14.49
N GLN A 281 0.10 -4.82 14.81
CA GLN A 281 1.30 -4.88 15.65
C GLN A 281 0.99 -5.22 17.12
N SER A 282 1.98 -5.77 17.82
CA SER A 282 1.92 -6.05 19.26
C SER A 282 1.55 -4.82 20.09
N SER A 283 0.82 -5.03 21.19
CA SER A 283 0.37 -3.96 22.08
C SER A 283 1.54 -3.31 22.83
N PHE A 284 2.39 -4.13 23.45
CA PHE A 284 3.63 -3.71 24.10
C PHE A 284 4.78 -3.84 23.10
N GLU A 285 5.70 -2.86 23.10
CA GLU A 285 6.83 -2.82 22.15
C GLU A 285 6.37 -3.02 20.70
N ALA A 286 5.63 -2.04 20.18
CA ALA A 286 4.93 -2.13 18.90
C ALA A 286 5.87 -2.57 17.76
N ASP A 287 5.65 -3.80 17.28
CA ASP A 287 6.34 -4.43 16.16
C ASP A 287 5.39 -5.50 15.59
N PRO A 288 5.50 -5.91 14.32
CA PRO A 288 4.75 -7.06 13.80
C PRO A 288 5.39 -8.37 14.28
N SER A 289 5.43 -8.56 15.61
CA SER A 289 6.21 -9.57 16.30
C SER A 289 5.74 -11.00 16.06
N SER A 290 4.57 -11.21 15.45
CA SER A 290 4.09 -12.52 15.03
C SER A 290 4.65 -12.97 13.68
N SER A 291 5.33 -12.08 12.95
CA SER A 291 5.95 -12.35 11.65
C SER A 291 7.48 -12.30 11.76
N GLU A 292 8.18 -13.11 10.97
CA GLU A 292 9.63 -13.23 11.00
C GLU A 292 10.27 -12.43 9.87
N TYR A 293 11.27 -11.62 10.22
CA TYR A 293 12.10 -10.89 9.27
C TYR A 293 13.59 -11.11 9.57
N VAL A 294 14.41 -10.88 8.55
CA VAL A 294 15.86 -10.70 8.72
C VAL A 294 16.27 -9.28 8.39
N LEU A 295 17.35 -8.80 9.00
CA LEU A 295 18.04 -7.61 8.54
C LEU A 295 18.97 -7.99 7.40
N LYS A 296 18.84 -7.28 6.28
CA LYS A 296 19.69 -7.46 5.10
C LYS A 296 20.32 -6.11 4.73
N PRO A 297 21.61 -6.07 4.34
CA PRO A 297 22.14 -4.93 3.63
C PRO A 297 21.31 -4.72 2.35
N CYS A 298 20.76 -3.52 2.18
CA CYS A 298 19.94 -3.17 1.02
C CYS A 298 20.76 -3.42 -0.26
N PRO A 299 20.31 -4.31 -1.17
CA PRO A 299 21.01 -4.55 -2.41
C PRO A 299 20.97 -3.31 -3.31
N LEU A 300 21.86 -3.27 -4.29
CA LEU A 300 21.69 -2.38 -5.43
C LEU A 300 20.74 -3.02 -6.43
N ILE A 301 19.93 -2.20 -7.09
CA ILE A 301 19.05 -2.63 -8.17
C ILE A 301 19.73 -2.28 -9.49
N ASN A 302 20.02 -3.29 -10.30
CA ASN A 302 20.62 -3.08 -11.61
C ASN A 302 19.59 -2.61 -12.65
N THR A 303 20.04 -2.32 -13.87
CA THR A 303 19.16 -1.75 -14.92
C THR A 303 18.10 -2.74 -15.43
N GLN A 304 18.24 -4.03 -15.11
CA GLN A 304 17.29 -5.08 -15.45
C GLN A 304 16.38 -5.47 -14.27
N GLY A 305 16.45 -4.73 -13.15
CA GLY A 305 15.65 -5.03 -11.96
C GLY A 305 16.18 -6.20 -11.11
N GLY A 306 17.41 -6.66 -11.35
CA GLY A 306 18.07 -7.67 -10.53
C GLY A 306 18.78 -7.08 -9.31
N TYR A 307 19.06 -7.93 -8.33
CA TYR A 307 19.78 -7.56 -7.10
C TYR A 307 21.27 -7.77 -7.25
N ASP A 308 22.02 -6.68 -7.17
CA ASP A 308 23.48 -6.70 -7.07
C ASP A 308 23.87 -6.57 -5.58
N TYR A 309 24.87 -7.35 -5.18
CA TYR A 309 25.36 -7.33 -3.80
C TYR A 309 25.90 -5.96 -3.42
N ASN A 310 25.55 -5.49 -2.22
CA ASN A 310 25.99 -4.22 -1.68
C ASN A 310 26.46 -4.38 -0.22
N ALA A 311 27.78 -4.50 -0.04
CA ALA A 311 28.39 -4.65 1.29
C ALA A 311 28.14 -3.45 2.22
N HIS A 312 27.85 -2.29 1.67
CA HIS A 312 27.65 -1.03 2.39
C HIS A 312 26.17 -0.58 2.37
N GLY A 313 25.25 -1.46 1.97
CA GLY A 313 23.83 -1.17 1.96
C GLY A 313 23.31 -0.90 3.37
N ARG A 314 22.44 0.10 3.52
CA ARG A 314 21.70 0.32 4.78
C ARG A 314 20.90 -0.94 5.13
N ASN A 315 20.68 -1.20 6.42
CA ASN A 315 19.87 -2.34 6.82
C ASN A 315 18.40 -2.11 6.46
N ILE A 316 17.79 -3.11 5.82
CA ILE A 316 16.35 -3.19 5.54
C ILE A 316 15.79 -4.44 6.22
N ARG A 317 14.49 -4.43 6.55
CA ARG A 317 13.80 -5.63 7.02
C ARG A 317 13.27 -6.38 5.82
N VAL A 318 13.62 -7.66 5.70
CA VAL A 318 13.07 -8.56 4.69
C VAL A 318 12.24 -9.61 5.41
N TYR A 319 10.92 -9.57 5.21
CA TYR A 319 9.99 -10.52 5.82
C TYR A 319 10.01 -11.83 5.05
N ARG A 320 9.97 -12.93 5.80
CA ARG A 320 10.14 -14.30 5.27
C ARG A 320 9.13 -15.29 5.81
N ARG A 321 8.50 -14.98 6.94
CA ARG A 321 7.34 -15.73 7.43
C ARG A 321 6.29 -14.76 7.94
N LEU A 322 5.06 -14.94 7.49
CA LEU A 322 3.94 -14.08 7.84
C LEU A 322 2.96 -14.82 8.74
N ASP A 323 2.37 -14.13 9.71
CA ASP A 323 1.26 -14.67 10.51
C ASP A 323 -0.06 -14.60 9.72
N ILE A 324 -0.20 -15.55 8.80
CA ILE A 324 -1.37 -15.69 7.92
C ILE A 324 -2.67 -15.90 8.72
N ASN A 325 -2.58 -16.59 9.86
CA ASN A 325 -3.74 -16.85 10.70
C ASN A 325 -4.27 -15.57 11.34
N LEU A 326 -3.40 -14.75 11.93
CA LEU A 326 -3.80 -13.45 12.47
C LEU A 326 -4.41 -12.57 11.38
N MET A 327 -3.74 -12.50 10.23
CA MET A 327 -4.14 -11.66 9.10
C MET A 327 -5.54 -11.99 8.59
N PHE A 328 -5.78 -13.25 8.18
CA PHE A 328 -7.06 -13.63 7.58
C PHE A 328 -8.19 -13.71 8.61
N ASN A 329 -7.94 -14.23 9.81
CA ASN A 329 -9.02 -14.31 10.82
C ASN A 329 -9.48 -12.92 11.26
N ASP A 330 -8.57 -11.96 11.42
CA ASP A 330 -8.94 -10.57 11.72
C ASP A 330 -9.68 -9.91 10.55
N PHE A 331 -9.25 -10.15 9.30
CA PHE A 331 -9.97 -9.66 8.12
C PHE A 331 -11.40 -10.21 8.03
N PHE A 332 -11.57 -11.53 8.17
CA PHE A 332 -12.90 -12.15 8.12
C PHE A 332 -13.80 -11.66 9.25
N ALA A 333 -13.28 -11.53 10.47
CA ALA A 333 -14.01 -10.98 11.61
C ALA A 333 -14.45 -9.53 11.34
N LYS A 334 -13.58 -8.70 10.75
CA LYS A 334 -13.91 -7.32 10.38
C LYS A 334 -15.00 -7.25 9.33
N LEU A 335 -14.98 -8.11 8.31
CA LEU A 335 -16.07 -8.17 7.33
C LEU A 335 -17.39 -8.57 7.98
N GLU A 336 -17.39 -9.58 8.86
CA GLU A 336 -18.58 -10.05 9.58
C GLU A 336 -19.17 -8.96 10.49
N LEU A 337 -18.31 -8.21 11.20
CA LEU A 337 -18.72 -7.12 12.09
C LEU A 337 -19.25 -5.87 11.32
N ASN A 338 -18.93 -5.73 10.04
CA ASN A 338 -19.26 -4.55 9.22
C ASN A 338 -20.14 -4.91 8.00
N LYS A 339 -20.94 -5.97 8.11
CA LYS A 339 -21.87 -6.44 7.08
C LYS A 339 -23.01 -5.47 6.76
#